data_AF-A0A0P9E3P4-F1
#
_entry.id   AF-A0A0P9E3P4-F1
#
_cell.length_a   1.000
_cell.length_b   1.000
_cell.length_c   1.000
_cell.angle_alpha   90.00
_cell.angle_beta   90.00
_cell.angle_gamma   90.00
#
_symmetry.space_group_name_H-M   'P 1'
#
loop_
_entity.id
_entity.type
_entity.pdbx_description
1 polymer ?
#
loop_
_entity_poly.entity_id
_entity_poly.type
_entity_poly.pdbx_seq_one_letter_code
_entity_poly.pdbx_strand_id
1 'polypeptide(L)'
;MIARWIRFLPAVLIVGFLTSCGSESQASSAGGGNTYKDTKSMVLDILKTEDGRKAIQKATIQENSKLQLLSAGDTQQLQLAVKDVLTDTESNQFLQKMISDPKFAGDFAKAIQKDTKQLQKDLLKDPEYQKAMMDAMKSPDFEMMMLDTMKGNAYRTQTKAVIQESLQSPIFRMEMMELMKKVLQEESMPKQQGQQGKGQQKQGGGQGKQQGGGSK
;
A
#
# COMPACT_ATOMS: atom_id res chain seq x y z
N MET A 1 -83.62 31.96 -60.81
CA MET A 1 -83.13 30.66 -60.31
C MET A 1 -81.64 30.44 -60.64
N ILE A 2 -80.77 31.41 -60.35
CA ILE A 2 -79.33 31.35 -60.73
C ILE A 2 -78.41 31.50 -59.48
N ALA A 3 -78.93 32.04 -58.37
CA ALA A 3 -78.14 32.31 -57.16
C ALA A 3 -77.88 31.08 -56.25
N ARG A 4 -78.48 29.91 -56.52
CA ARG A 4 -78.26 28.67 -55.73
C ARG A 4 -77.09 27.82 -56.24
N TRP A 5 -76.65 27.99 -57.49
CA TRP A 5 -75.53 27.24 -58.08
C TRP A 5 -74.16 27.88 -57.88
N ILE A 6 -74.10 29.19 -57.62
CA ILE A 6 -72.84 29.92 -57.38
C ILE A 6 -72.18 29.54 -56.04
N ARG A 7 -72.92 28.93 -55.12
CA ARG A 7 -72.43 28.43 -53.82
C ARG A 7 -71.78 27.05 -53.88
N PHE A 8 -71.99 26.28 -54.96
CA PHE A 8 -71.40 24.95 -55.15
C PHE A 8 -70.11 24.98 -55.99
N LEU A 9 -69.82 26.10 -56.65
CA LEU A 9 -68.60 26.31 -57.46
C LEU A 9 -67.28 26.22 -56.67
N PRO A 10 -67.14 26.73 -55.42
CA PRO A 10 -65.88 26.62 -54.68
C PRO A 10 -65.63 25.23 -54.07
N ALA A 11 -66.68 24.42 -53.87
CA ALA A 11 -66.54 23.07 -53.29
C ALA A 11 -66.04 22.03 -54.32
N VAL A 12 -66.37 22.20 -55.60
CA VAL A 12 -65.88 21.33 -56.69
C VAL A 12 -64.42 21.63 -57.06
N LEU A 13 -63.97 22.87 -56.85
CA LEU A 13 -62.59 23.29 -57.15
C LEU A 13 -61.55 22.78 -56.11
N ILE A 14 -61.98 22.47 -54.88
CA ILE A 14 -61.11 21.95 -53.83
C ILE A 14 -60.87 20.43 -53.98
N VAL A 15 -61.81 19.69 -54.56
CA VAL A 15 -61.67 18.24 -54.82
C VAL A 15 -60.73 17.96 -56.00
N GLY A 16 -60.61 18.87 -56.96
CA GLY A 16 -59.69 18.72 -58.11
C GLY A 16 -58.21 18.91 -57.78
N PHE A 17 -57.86 19.61 -56.70
CA PHE A 17 -56.46 19.86 -56.33
C PHE A 17 -55.80 18.69 -55.57
N LEU A 18 -56.56 17.76 -55.01
CA LEU A 18 -56.02 16.60 -54.28
C LEU A 18 -55.69 15.40 -55.17
N THR A 19 -56.05 15.42 -56.46
CA THR A 19 -55.75 14.34 -57.42
C THR A 19 -54.55 14.66 -58.33
N SER A 20 -53.84 15.77 -58.09
CA SER A 20 -52.72 16.24 -58.92
C SER A 20 -51.42 16.37 -58.13
N CYS A 21 -51.09 15.36 -57.33
CA CYS A 21 -49.72 15.10 -56.89
C CYS A 21 -49.54 13.57 -56.85
N GLY A 22 -49.15 13.01 -58.01
CA GLY A 22 -49.12 11.56 -58.20
C GLY A 22 -48.63 11.17 -59.59
N SER A 23 -47.47 11.68 -59.99
CA SER A 23 -46.67 11.10 -61.06
C SER A 23 -45.44 10.45 -60.43
N GLU A 24 -45.47 9.14 -60.25
CA GLU A 24 -44.53 8.24 -60.94
C GLU A 24 -44.91 6.80 -60.61
N SER A 25 -45.38 6.10 -61.63
CA SER A 25 -45.45 4.65 -61.66
C SER A 25 -44.03 4.09 -61.71
N GLN A 26 -43.55 3.54 -60.58
CA GLN A 26 -42.55 2.47 -60.59
C GLN A 26 -43.06 1.30 -59.75
N ALA A 27 -43.02 0.13 -60.39
CA ALA A 27 -43.62 -1.12 -59.98
C ALA A 27 -43.18 -1.62 -58.60
N SER A 28 -44.15 -2.16 -57.84
CA SER A 28 -44.10 -3.39 -57.02
C SER A 28 -45.24 -3.37 -56.00
N SER A 29 -46.38 -3.97 -56.34
CA SER A 29 -46.78 -5.31 -55.85
C SER A 29 -46.77 -5.46 -54.32
N ALA A 30 -47.98 -5.43 -53.75
CA ALA A 30 -48.48 -6.30 -52.67
C ALA A 30 -47.49 -6.71 -51.53
N GLY A 31 -47.74 -6.25 -50.29
CA GLY A 31 -47.22 -6.94 -49.11
C GLY A 31 -46.80 -6.08 -47.91
N GLY A 32 -47.65 -5.21 -47.40
CA GLY A 32 -47.33 -4.29 -46.29
C GLY A 32 -46.96 -4.94 -44.93
N GLY A 33 -47.06 -6.26 -44.77
CA GLY A 33 -46.68 -6.98 -43.55
C GLY A 33 -45.30 -7.64 -43.59
N ASN A 34 -44.76 -7.96 -44.77
CA ASN A 34 -43.48 -8.68 -44.91
C ASN A 34 -42.29 -7.70 -44.99
N THR A 35 -42.48 -6.54 -45.61
CA THR A 35 -41.45 -5.53 -45.80
C THR A 35 -40.93 -4.95 -44.47
N TYR A 36 -41.75 -4.80 -43.44
CA TYR A 36 -41.28 -4.32 -42.13
C TYR A 36 -40.37 -5.34 -41.42
N LYS A 37 -40.71 -6.63 -41.52
CA LYS A 37 -39.91 -7.71 -40.95
C LYS A 37 -38.57 -7.83 -41.67
N ASP A 38 -38.58 -7.75 -43.00
CA ASP A 38 -37.39 -7.81 -43.85
C ASP A 38 -36.49 -6.57 -43.65
N THR A 39 -37.08 -5.37 -43.56
CA THR A 39 -36.33 -4.13 -43.23
C THR A 39 -35.76 -4.20 -41.82
N LYS A 40 -36.49 -4.74 -40.85
CA LYS A 40 -36.00 -4.90 -39.47
C LYS A 40 -34.83 -5.88 -39.39
N SER A 41 -34.88 -7.01 -40.09
CA SER A 41 -33.73 -7.94 -40.15
C SER A 41 -32.54 -7.29 -40.84
N MET A 42 -32.76 -6.54 -41.92
CA MET A 42 -31.69 -5.82 -42.61
C MET A 42 -31.00 -4.80 -41.68
N VAL A 43 -31.78 -4.02 -40.91
CA VAL A 43 -31.21 -3.07 -39.93
C VAL A 43 -30.49 -3.81 -38.80
N LEU A 44 -31.03 -4.92 -38.29
CA LEU A 44 -30.37 -5.76 -37.29
C LEU A 44 -29.03 -6.31 -37.78
N ASP A 45 -28.95 -6.69 -39.05
CA ASP A 45 -27.72 -7.21 -39.64
C ASP A 45 -26.70 -6.09 -39.89
N ILE A 46 -27.15 -4.88 -40.29
CA ILE A 46 -26.28 -3.69 -40.37
C ILE A 46 -25.69 -3.35 -38.99
N LEU A 47 -26.52 -3.36 -37.93
CA LEU A 47 -26.05 -3.10 -36.56
C LEU A 47 -25.07 -4.16 -36.05
N LYS A 48 -25.21 -5.42 -36.49
CA LYS A 48 -24.30 -6.51 -36.13
C LYS A 48 -22.98 -6.47 -36.91
N THR A 49 -22.99 -5.92 -38.12
CA THR A 49 -21.83 -5.82 -39.01
C THR A 49 -20.72 -4.94 -38.40
N GLU A 50 -19.46 -5.24 -38.73
CA GLU A 50 -18.32 -4.47 -38.22
C GLU A 50 -18.44 -2.96 -38.49
N ASP A 51 -18.96 -2.57 -39.65
CA ASP A 51 -19.13 -1.18 -40.01
C ASP A 51 -20.20 -0.49 -39.17
N GLY A 52 -21.30 -1.18 -38.82
CA GLY A 52 -22.30 -0.69 -37.88
C GLY A 52 -21.73 -0.49 -36.47
N ARG A 53 -20.92 -1.45 -35.99
CA ARG A 53 -20.22 -1.32 -34.70
C ARG A 53 -19.21 -0.17 -34.71
N LYS A 54 -18.40 -0.05 -35.77
CA LYS A 54 -17.44 1.05 -35.95
C LYS A 54 -18.14 2.40 -36.05
N ALA A 55 -19.29 2.49 -36.73
CA ALA A 55 -20.09 3.71 -36.83
C ALA A 55 -20.65 4.15 -35.48
N ILE A 56 -21.21 3.22 -34.69
CA ILE A 56 -21.67 3.50 -33.32
C ILE A 56 -20.49 3.91 -32.44
N GLN A 57 -19.35 3.21 -32.52
CA GLN A 57 -18.15 3.55 -31.77
C GLN A 57 -17.64 4.95 -32.12
N LYS A 58 -17.57 5.30 -33.41
CA LYS A 58 -17.18 6.65 -33.87
C LYS A 58 -18.16 7.72 -33.39
N ALA A 59 -19.47 7.48 -33.50
CA ALA A 59 -20.48 8.40 -32.98
C ALA A 59 -20.37 8.60 -31.46
N THR A 60 -20.11 7.53 -30.70
CA THR A 60 -19.96 7.56 -29.24
C THR A 60 -18.64 8.16 -28.76
N ILE A 61 -17.60 8.18 -29.61
CA ILE A 61 -16.32 8.83 -29.31
C ILE A 61 -16.38 10.33 -29.66
N GLN A 62 -17.13 10.69 -30.70
CA GLN A 62 -17.23 12.06 -31.19
C GLN A 62 -18.09 12.95 -30.28
N GLU A 63 -19.16 12.38 -29.72
CA GLU A 63 -19.92 12.95 -28.62
C GLU A 63 -19.32 12.39 -27.32
N ASN A 64 -18.84 13.20 -26.37
CA ASN A 64 -18.35 12.77 -25.04
C ASN A 64 -19.42 12.04 -24.17
N SER A 65 -20.46 11.52 -24.80
CA SER A 65 -21.66 10.85 -24.31
C SER A 65 -21.42 9.38 -23.92
N LYS A 66 -20.17 8.91 -23.90
CA LYS A 66 -19.82 7.56 -23.42
C LYS A 66 -20.37 7.29 -22.02
N LEU A 67 -20.35 8.31 -21.14
CA LEU A 67 -20.94 8.24 -19.80
C LEU A 67 -22.48 8.36 -19.83
N GLN A 68 -23.05 9.07 -20.78
CA GLN A 68 -24.50 9.32 -20.88
C GLN A 68 -25.26 8.09 -21.38
N LEU A 69 -24.65 7.32 -22.30
CA LEU A 69 -25.18 6.04 -22.77
C LEU A 69 -25.11 4.95 -21.68
N LEU A 70 -24.07 4.97 -20.83
CA LEU A 70 -23.92 4.07 -19.68
C LEU A 70 -24.86 4.45 -18.51
N SER A 71 -25.22 5.73 -18.39
CA SER A 71 -26.06 6.27 -17.31
C SER A 71 -27.55 5.91 -17.46
N ALA A 72 -28.02 5.63 -18.68
CA ALA A 72 -29.45 5.44 -18.95
C ALA A 72 -30.04 4.09 -18.50
N GLY A 73 -29.23 3.13 -18.02
CA GLY A 73 -29.74 1.82 -17.59
C GLY A 73 -28.93 1.07 -16.53
N ASP A 74 -27.64 1.36 -16.35
CA ASP A 74 -26.73 0.38 -15.73
C ASP A 74 -25.79 0.93 -14.66
N THR A 75 -26.18 1.98 -13.93
CA THR A 75 -25.37 2.46 -12.79
C THR A 75 -25.20 1.37 -11.71
N GLN A 76 -26.21 0.54 -11.48
CA GLN A 76 -26.13 -0.59 -10.55
C GLN A 76 -25.26 -1.73 -11.10
N GLN A 77 -25.40 -2.08 -12.38
CA GLN A 77 -24.55 -3.10 -13.01
C GLN A 77 -23.08 -2.64 -13.07
N LEU A 78 -22.85 -1.35 -13.30
CA LEU A 78 -21.51 -0.76 -13.24
C LEU A 78 -20.93 -0.79 -11.83
N GLN A 79 -21.72 -0.48 -10.80
CA GLN A 79 -21.28 -0.61 -9.40
C GLN A 79 -20.96 -2.05 -9.02
N LEU A 80 -21.78 -3.02 -9.47
CA LEU A 80 -21.53 -4.44 -9.26
C LEU A 80 -20.26 -4.90 -10.00
N ALA A 81 -20.10 -4.53 -11.27
CA ALA A 81 -18.89 -4.85 -12.03
C ALA A 81 -17.63 -4.22 -11.42
N VAL A 82 -17.71 -2.96 -10.96
CA VAL A 82 -16.59 -2.31 -10.26
C VAL A 82 -16.30 -3.00 -8.93
N LYS A 83 -17.33 -3.37 -8.16
CA LYS A 83 -17.16 -4.13 -6.92
C LYS A 83 -16.51 -5.49 -7.20
N ASP A 84 -16.98 -6.22 -8.20
CA ASP A 84 -16.45 -7.53 -8.57
C ASP A 84 -14.98 -7.40 -8.98
N VAL A 85 -14.63 -6.41 -9.82
CA VAL A 85 -13.23 -6.16 -10.21
C VAL A 85 -12.35 -5.75 -9.02
N LEU A 86 -12.88 -4.97 -8.07
CA LEU A 86 -12.12 -4.52 -6.89
C LEU A 86 -12.03 -5.56 -5.77
N THR A 87 -12.95 -6.53 -5.73
CA THR A 87 -13.01 -7.57 -4.68
C THR A 87 -12.56 -8.95 -5.17
N ASP A 88 -12.38 -9.12 -6.49
CA ASP A 88 -11.84 -10.34 -7.06
C ASP A 88 -10.42 -10.59 -6.53
N THR A 89 -10.28 -11.69 -5.82
CA THR A 89 -9.03 -12.10 -5.18
C THR A 89 -8.02 -12.66 -6.18
N GLU A 90 -8.49 -13.16 -7.34
CA GLU A 90 -7.62 -13.69 -8.41
C GLU A 90 -7.09 -12.57 -9.33
N SER A 91 -7.87 -11.50 -9.56
CA SER A 91 -7.52 -10.40 -10.49
C SER A 91 -6.90 -9.16 -9.85
N ASN A 92 -6.52 -9.21 -8.56
CA ASN A 92 -5.82 -8.13 -7.86
C ASN A 92 -4.52 -7.65 -8.53
N GLN A 93 -4.04 -8.34 -9.56
CA GLN A 93 -2.95 -7.90 -10.43
C GLN A 93 -3.17 -6.48 -10.98
N PHE A 94 -4.42 -6.08 -11.27
CA PHE A 94 -4.71 -4.72 -11.71
C PHE A 94 -4.40 -3.70 -10.61
N LEU A 95 -4.91 -3.91 -9.40
CA LEU A 95 -4.65 -3.03 -8.25
C LEU A 95 -3.15 -3.03 -7.87
N GLN A 96 -2.47 -4.17 -7.94
CA GLN A 96 -1.02 -4.27 -7.71
C GLN A 96 -0.22 -3.48 -8.74
N LYS A 97 -0.59 -3.53 -10.02
CA LYS A 97 0.06 -2.73 -11.08
C LYS A 97 -0.22 -1.24 -10.89
N MET A 98 -1.45 -0.87 -10.54
CA MET A 98 -1.84 0.51 -10.30
C MET A 98 -1.14 1.12 -9.08
N ILE A 99 -1.09 0.41 -7.94
CA ILE A 99 -0.40 0.91 -6.74
C ILE A 99 1.12 0.99 -6.90
N SER A 100 1.68 0.28 -7.89
CA SER A 100 3.10 0.36 -8.24
C SER A 100 3.42 1.55 -9.17
N ASP A 101 2.42 2.16 -9.82
CA ASP A 101 2.63 3.37 -10.62
C ASP A 101 2.90 4.57 -9.70
N PRO A 102 4.07 5.24 -9.79
CA PRO A 102 4.42 6.36 -8.93
C PRO A 102 3.41 7.53 -8.93
N LYS A 103 2.73 7.78 -10.06
CA LYS A 103 1.73 8.86 -10.14
C LYS A 103 0.51 8.52 -9.32
N PHE A 104 -0.05 7.33 -9.54
CA PHE A 104 -1.19 6.84 -8.77
C PHE A 104 -0.82 6.66 -7.30
N ALA A 105 0.31 6.03 -6.99
CA ALA A 105 0.81 5.85 -5.63
C ALA A 105 0.99 7.18 -4.90
N GLY A 106 1.52 8.20 -5.59
CA GLY A 106 1.70 9.54 -5.03
C GLY A 106 0.37 10.21 -4.66
N ASP A 107 -0.61 10.19 -5.55
CA ASP A 107 -1.92 10.79 -5.28
C ASP A 107 -2.74 9.97 -4.28
N PHE A 108 -2.65 8.64 -4.34
CA PHE A 108 -3.20 7.75 -3.32
C PHE A 108 -2.60 8.01 -1.95
N ALA A 109 -1.27 8.11 -1.85
CA ALA A 109 -0.57 8.41 -0.60
C ALA A 109 -0.99 9.77 -0.03
N LYS A 110 -1.15 10.81 -0.86
CA LYS A 110 -1.67 12.12 -0.42
C LYS A 110 -3.10 12.00 0.12
N ALA A 111 -3.96 11.24 -0.56
CA ALA A 111 -5.35 11.07 -0.15
C ALA A 111 -5.47 10.38 1.21
N ILE A 112 -4.66 9.35 1.46
CA ILE A 112 -4.69 8.60 2.74
C ILE A 112 -3.77 9.21 3.82
N GLN A 113 -2.96 10.21 3.50
CA GLN A 113 -1.88 10.70 4.38
C GLN A 113 -2.39 11.08 5.77
N LYS A 114 -3.53 11.78 5.84
CA LYS A 114 -4.12 12.24 7.09
C LYS A 114 -4.56 11.07 7.97
N ASP A 115 -5.24 10.11 7.37
CA ASP A 115 -5.79 8.96 8.08
C ASP A 115 -4.67 7.98 8.48
N THR A 116 -3.68 7.76 7.62
CA THR A 116 -2.48 6.98 7.94
C THR A 116 -1.69 7.61 9.09
N LYS A 117 -1.55 8.94 9.12
CA LYS A 117 -0.88 9.63 10.24
C LYS A 117 -1.67 9.47 11.55
N GLN A 118 -3.00 9.52 11.48
CA GLN A 118 -3.84 9.30 12.64
C GLN A 118 -3.74 7.85 13.14
N LEU A 119 -3.84 6.88 12.22
CA LEU A 119 -3.66 5.45 12.49
C LEU A 119 -2.31 5.18 13.16
N GLN A 120 -1.21 5.71 12.61
CA GLN A 120 0.12 5.54 13.21
C GLN A 120 0.20 6.13 14.62
N LYS A 121 -0.41 7.29 14.87
CA LYS A 121 -0.44 7.89 16.21
C LYS A 121 -1.25 7.07 17.21
N ASP A 122 -2.32 6.44 16.75
CA ASP A 122 -3.16 5.63 17.61
C ASP A 122 -2.53 4.25 17.86
N LEU A 123 -1.89 3.65 16.86
CA LEU A 123 -1.04 2.47 17.03
C LEU A 123 0.11 2.72 18.01
N LEU A 124 0.73 3.90 18.00
CA LEU A 124 1.78 4.22 18.99
C LEU A 124 1.28 4.23 20.45
N LYS A 125 -0.03 4.38 20.68
CA LYS A 125 -0.63 4.29 22.02
C LYS A 125 -1.10 2.87 22.35
N ASP A 126 -1.14 1.99 21.37
CA ASP A 126 -1.59 0.62 21.53
C ASP A 126 -0.50 -0.23 22.22
N PRO A 127 -0.82 -0.99 23.28
CA PRO A 127 0.16 -1.81 24.00
C PRO A 127 0.81 -2.92 23.16
N GLU A 128 0.08 -3.52 22.22
CA GLU A 128 0.61 -4.59 21.37
C GLU A 128 1.61 -4.03 20.36
N TYR A 129 1.28 -2.89 19.75
CA TYR A 129 2.20 -2.20 18.84
C TYR A 129 3.44 -1.67 19.57
N GLN A 130 3.27 -1.12 20.78
CA GLN A 130 4.41 -0.71 21.62
C GLN A 130 5.32 -1.88 21.94
N LYS A 131 4.76 -3.06 22.27
CA LYS A 131 5.55 -4.26 22.52
C LYS A 131 6.34 -4.68 21.28
N ALA A 132 5.69 -4.73 20.12
CA ALA A 132 6.35 -5.04 18.86
C ALA A 132 7.47 -4.04 18.53
N MET A 133 7.24 -2.74 18.79
CA MET A 133 8.25 -1.70 18.59
C MET A 133 9.44 -1.85 19.56
N MET A 134 9.18 -2.18 20.83
CA MET A 134 10.23 -2.46 21.82
C MET A 134 11.04 -3.71 21.45
N ASP A 135 10.40 -4.73 20.88
CA ASP A 135 11.11 -5.91 20.39
C ASP A 135 11.97 -5.59 19.16
N ALA A 136 11.50 -4.72 18.26
CA ALA A 136 12.32 -4.22 17.15
C ALA A 136 13.53 -3.39 17.63
N MET A 137 13.39 -2.62 18.73
CA MET A 137 14.48 -1.88 19.36
C MET A 137 15.53 -2.78 20.03
N LYS A 138 15.24 -4.06 20.28
CA LYS A 138 16.25 -5.02 20.77
C LYS A 138 17.13 -5.60 19.66
N SER A 139 17.00 -5.11 18.44
CA SER A 139 17.86 -5.52 17.33
C SER A 139 19.33 -5.10 17.58
N PRO A 140 20.31 -5.91 17.12
CA PRO A 140 21.73 -5.61 17.31
C PRO A 140 22.15 -4.29 16.64
N ASP A 141 21.48 -3.89 15.57
CA ASP A 141 21.72 -2.60 14.89
C ASP A 141 21.35 -1.41 15.79
N PHE A 142 20.21 -1.52 16.49
CA PHE A 142 19.79 -0.50 17.44
C PHE A 142 20.71 -0.47 18.66
N GLU A 143 21.15 -1.64 19.13
CA GLU A 143 22.14 -1.74 20.21
C GLU A 143 23.46 -1.05 19.83
N MET A 144 23.97 -1.28 18.61
CA MET A 144 25.16 -0.59 18.12
C MET A 144 24.98 0.93 18.07
N MET A 145 23.85 1.41 17.55
CA MET A 145 23.53 2.84 17.52
C MET A 145 23.48 3.44 18.93
N MET A 146 22.90 2.70 19.88
CA MET A 146 22.82 3.11 21.28
C MET A 146 24.20 3.16 21.94
N LEU A 147 25.05 2.15 21.71
CA LEU A 147 26.42 2.11 22.23
C LEU A 147 27.29 3.21 21.64
N ASP A 148 27.11 3.56 20.36
CA ASP A 148 27.81 4.68 19.74
C ASP A 148 27.38 6.02 20.37
N THR A 149 26.08 6.17 20.61
CA THR A 149 25.52 7.34 21.32
C THR A 149 26.11 7.47 22.73
N MET A 150 26.24 6.37 23.47
CA MET A 150 26.87 6.36 24.80
C MET A 150 28.36 6.73 24.76
N LYS A 151 29.07 6.42 23.66
CA LYS A 151 30.47 6.84 23.49
C LYS A 151 30.61 8.33 23.17
N GLY A 152 29.52 8.99 22.77
CA GLY A 152 29.48 10.41 22.43
C GLY A 152 29.85 11.33 23.60
N ASN A 153 30.37 12.53 23.28
CA ASN A 153 30.89 13.47 24.27
C ASN A 153 29.81 13.95 25.27
N ALA A 154 28.57 14.12 24.82
CA ALA A 154 27.45 14.52 25.67
C ALA A 154 27.18 13.48 26.77
N TYR A 155 27.12 12.19 26.39
CA TYR A 155 26.91 11.11 27.34
C TYR A 155 28.13 10.92 28.26
N ARG A 156 29.36 11.07 27.76
CA ARG A 156 30.57 11.06 28.60
C ARG A 156 30.58 12.17 29.66
N THR A 157 30.10 13.36 29.32
CA THR A 157 30.03 14.48 30.27
C THR A 157 29.04 14.19 31.39
N GLN A 158 27.84 13.71 31.04
CA GLN A 158 26.84 13.21 32.00
C GLN A 158 27.41 12.08 32.87
N THR A 159 28.06 11.09 32.24
CA THR A 159 28.68 9.95 32.94
C THR A 159 29.77 10.42 33.90
N LYS A 160 30.59 11.40 33.51
CA LYS A 160 31.61 11.97 34.39
C LYS A 160 30.98 12.66 35.61
N ALA A 161 29.89 13.41 35.43
CA ALA A 161 29.16 14.03 36.53
C ALA A 161 28.60 12.96 37.49
N VAL A 162 27.92 11.94 36.96
CA VAL A 162 27.39 10.82 37.77
C VAL A 162 28.50 10.09 38.53
N ILE A 163 29.66 9.85 37.89
CA ILE A 163 30.82 9.25 38.56
C ILE A 163 31.35 10.17 39.68
N GLN A 164 31.44 11.47 39.44
CA GLN A 164 31.89 12.45 40.44
C GLN A 164 30.93 12.50 41.64
N GLU A 165 29.63 12.49 41.40
CA GLU A 165 28.61 12.43 42.46
C GLU A 165 28.67 11.10 43.22
N SER A 166 28.86 9.98 42.51
CA SER A 166 29.01 8.66 43.12
C SER A 166 30.23 8.58 44.02
N LEU A 167 31.36 9.18 43.63
CA LEU A 167 32.57 9.30 44.45
C LEU A 167 32.39 10.19 45.69
N GLN A 168 31.42 11.10 45.66
CA GLN A 168 31.06 11.93 46.80
C GLN A 168 30.10 11.23 47.77
N SER A 169 29.47 10.13 47.33
CA SER A 169 28.59 9.33 48.18
C SER A 169 29.35 8.77 49.39
N PRO A 170 28.83 8.95 50.62
CA PRO A 170 29.43 8.41 51.84
C PRO A 170 29.67 6.90 51.77
N ILE A 171 28.74 6.16 51.16
CA ILE A 171 28.83 4.70 51.03
C ILE A 171 30.04 4.33 50.16
N PHE A 172 30.18 4.96 49.00
CA PHE A 172 31.31 4.71 48.10
C PHE A 172 32.65 5.10 48.72
N ARG A 173 32.69 6.21 49.48
CA ARG A 173 33.90 6.62 50.21
C ARG A 173 34.29 5.62 51.28
N MET A 174 33.33 5.05 52.01
CA MET A 174 33.61 4.02 53.00
C MET A 174 34.17 2.75 52.35
N GLU A 175 33.57 2.29 51.26
CA GLU A 175 34.08 1.14 50.49
C GLU A 175 35.49 1.40 49.94
N MET A 176 35.76 2.60 49.41
CA MET A 176 37.12 2.98 48.99
C MET A 176 38.11 3.00 50.14
N MET A 177 37.71 3.49 51.32
CA MET A 177 38.58 3.48 52.50
C MET A 177 38.84 2.06 53.02
N GLU A 178 37.85 1.17 52.97
CA GLU A 178 38.03 -0.25 53.30
C GLU A 178 38.94 -0.96 52.31
N LEU A 179 38.78 -0.69 51.01
CA LEU A 179 39.66 -1.21 49.97
C LEU A 179 41.09 -0.72 50.15
N MET A 180 41.29 0.58 50.42
CA MET A 180 42.60 1.13 50.72
C MET A 180 43.22 0.49 51.96
N LYS A 181 42.44 0.24 53.02
CA LYS A 181 42.92 -0.48 54.21
C LYS A 181 43.35 -1.92 53.90
N LYS A 182 42.59 -2.65 53.07
CA LYS A 182 42.96 -4.01 52.62
C LYS A 182 44.24 -4.01 51.80
N VAL A 183 44.35 -3.15 50.80
CA VAL A 183 45.57 -3.02 49.97
C VAL A 183 46.76 -2.66 50.84
N LEU A 184 46.59 -1.74 51.78
CA LEU A 184 47.64 -1.37 52.71
C LEU A 184 48.01 -2.53 53.65
N GLN A 185 47.05 -3.35 54.10
CA GLN A 185 47.32 -4.58 54.87
C GLN A 185 48.05 -5.64 54.03
N GLU A 186 47.71 -5.80 52.75
CA GLU A 186 48.36 -6.74 51.84
C GLU A 186 49.79 -6.30 51.47
N GLU A 187 50.03 -5.01 51.26
CA GLU A 187 51.35 -4.43 50.99
C GLU A 187 52.21 -4.23 52.26
N SER A 188 51.58 -4.00 53.42
CA SER A 188 52.27 -3.91 54.72
C SER A 188 52.52 -5.25 55.38
N MET A 189 51.90 -6.33 54.90
CA MET A 189 52.41 -7.67 55.15
C MET A 189 53.72 -7.82 54.37
N PRO A 190 54.88 -7.90 55.05
CA PRO A 190 56.12 -8.18 54.34
C PRO A 190 55.91 -9.48 53.58
N LYS A 191 56.17 -9.47 52.25
CA LYS A 191 56.40 -10.71 51.49
C LYS A 191 57.39 -11.49 52.33
N GLN A 192 56.91 -12.55 52.99
CA GLN A 192 57.70 -13.32 53.91
C GLN A 192 58.76 -14.01 53.06
N GLN A 193 59.91 -13.36 52.99
CA GLN A 193 61.15 -13.88 52.47
C GLN A 193 61.60 -14.93 53.48
N GLY A 194 60.97 -16.10 53.41
CA GLY A 194 61.37 -17.29 54.14
C GLY A 194 62.46 -18.02 53.36
N GLN A 195 63.72 -17.60 53.52
CA GLN A 195 64.86 -18.45 53.19
C GLN A 195 65.69 -18.73 54.44
N GLN A 196 65.43 -19.87 55.07
CA GLN A 196 66.33 -20.77 55.84
C GLN A 196 65.45 -21.66 56.75
N GLY A 197 65.58 -22.98 56.83
CA GLY A 197 66.52 -23.92 56.24
C GLY A 197 66.33 -25.31 56.89
N LYS A 198 66.89 -26.32 56.21
CA LYS A 198 67.22 -27.69 56.67
C LYS A 198 66.08 -28.68 56.97
N GLY A 199 66.07 -29.74 56.15
CA GLY A 199 66.41 -31.06 56.68
C GLY A 199 65.35 -32.14 56.58
N GLN A 200 65.42 -32.90 55.49
CA GLN A 200 65.41 -34.38 55.49
C GLN A 200 64.12 -35.07 55.96
N GLN A 201 63.37 -35.71 55.04
CA GLN A 201 63.36 -37.18 54.92
C GLN A 201 62.54 -37.68 53.71
N LYS A 202 63.17 -38.61 52.98
CA LYS A 202 62.69 -39.50 51.91
C LYS A 202 61.26 -40.05 52.05
N GLN A 203 60.53 -40.07 50.93
CA GLN A 203 59.87 -41.21 50.25
C GLN A 203 59.03 -40.63 49.10
N GLY A 204 58.99 -41.10 47.85
CA GLY A 204 59.49 -42.28 47.18
C GLY A 204 58.63 -42.48 45.91
N GLY A 205 59.26 -42.68 44.74
CA GLY A 205 58.62 -43.10 43.47
C GLY A 205 57.81 -42.01 42.74
N GLY A 206 57.89 -41.80 41.43
CA GLY A 206 58.34 -42.62 40.31
C GLY A 206 57.27 -42.53 39.20
N GLN A 207 57.73 -42.33 37.95
CA GLN A 207 56.99 -42.13 36.66
C GLN A 207 56.59 -40.69 36.33
N GLY A 208 56.89 -40.12 35.16
CA GLY A 208 57.47 -40.67 33.93
C GLY A 208 56.58 -40.35 32.71
N LYS A 209 57.16 -39.64 31.74
CA LYS A 209 56.70 -39.25 30.37
C LYS A 209 55.83 -37.98 30.29
N GLN A 210 56.24 -36.91 29.59
CA GLN A 210 56.71 -36.71 28.20
C GLN A 210 55.57 -36.66 27.18
N GLN A 211 55.19 -35.44 26.80
CA GLN A 211 54.91 -34.92 25.44
C GLN A 211 54.23 -33.54 25.63
N GLY A 212 54.61 -32.43 24.99
CA GLY A 212 55.31 -32.26 23.72
C GLY A 212 54.34 -31.74 22.67
N GLY A 213 54.43 -30.45 22.35
CA GLY A 213 54.11 -29.92 21.01
C GLY A 213 52.71 -29.31 20.80
N GLY A 214 52.67 -27.99 20.63
CA GLY A 214 52.53 -27.39 19.30
C GLY A 214 51.16 -27.35 18.61
N SER A 215 50.74 -26.12 18.31
CA SER A 215 50.05 -25.69 17.09
C SER A 215 48.59 -26.09 16.87
N LYS A 216 47.68 -25.12 16.99
CA LYS A 216 47.05 -24.43 15.86
C LYS A 216 46.28 -23.21 16.32
#